data_AF-A0A5B8BYT1-F1
#
_entry.id   AF-A0A5B8BYT1-F1
#
_cell.length_a   1.000
_cell.length_b   1.000
_cell.length_c   1.000
_cell.angle_alpha   90.00
_cell.angle_beta   90.00
_cell.angle_gamma   90.00
#
_symmetry.space_group_name_H-M   'P 1'
#
loop_
_entity.id
_entity.type
_entity.pdbx_description
1 polymer ?
#
loop_
_entity_poly.entity_id
_entity_poly.type
_entity_poly.pdbx_seq_one_letter_code
_entity_poly.pdbx_strand_id
1 'polypeptide(L)'
;MRRPSLLIRAARLGLTDYSRTRDLKRIMRVTTLPAPTRAVRDLLETEAAMEEGRQEGLSTYSVIRHVEVMIALMAEARLLPHGPVES
;
A
#
# COMPACT_ATOMS: atom_id res chain seq x y z
N MET A 1 -12.70 -11.97 2.17
CA MET A 1 -13.17 -10.63 2.57
C MET A 1 -13.22 -9.69 1.37
N ARG A 2 -14.28 -8.91 1.19
CA ARG A 2 -14.23 -7.71 0.31
C ARG A 2 -13.45 -6.62 1.08
N ARG A 3 -12.45 -5.98 0.47
CA ARG A 3 -11.79 -4.82 1.09
C ARG A 3 -12.86 -3.76 1.41
N PRO A 4 -12.95 -3.24 2.66
CA PRO A 4 -13.95 -2.24 3.02
C PRO A 4 -13.87 -1.07 2.04
N SER A 5 -14.98 -0.75 1.38
CA SER A 5 -15.04 0.30 0.35
C SER A 5 -14.53 1.65 0.85
N LEU A 6 -14.64 1.90 2.16
CA LEU A 6 -14.13 3.09 2.84
C LEU A 6 -12.60 3.20 2.80
N LEU A 7 -11.85 2.12 3.06
CA LEU A 7 -10.38 2.14 3.06
C LEU A 7 -9.84 2.41 1.66
N ILE A 8 -10.46 1.78 0.66
CA ILE A 8 -10.13 2.02 -0.76
C ILE A 8 -10.39 3.48 -1.12
N ARG A 9 -11.52 4.05 -0.68
CA ARG A 9 -11.84 5.45 -0.95
C ARG A 9 -10.86 6.42 -0.27
N ALA A 10 -10.52 6.18 1.00
CA ALA A 10 -9.53 6.98 1.72
C ALA A 10 -8.16 6.94 1.03
N ALA A 11 -7.70 5.74 0.64
CA ALA A 11 -6.46 5.58 -0.07
C ALA A 11 -6.46 6.31 -1.42
N ARG A 12 -7.57 6.26 -2.17
CA ARG A 12 -7.69 6.98 -3.45
C ARG A 12 -7.54 8.49 -3.30
N LEU A 13 -8.10 9.07 -2.23
CA LEU A 13 -7.96 10.51 -1.96
C LEU A 13 -6.50 10.86 -1.63
N GLY A 14 -5.86 10.05 -0.78
CA GLY A 14 -4.47 10.26 -0.36
C GLY A 14 -3.42 10.06 -1.46
N LEU A 15 -3.78 9.48 -2.61
CA LEU A 15 -2.87 9.38 -3.76
C LEU A 15 -2.45 10.75 -4.32
N THR A 16 -3.28 11.78 -4.15
CA THR A 16 -3.01 13.13 -4.66
C THR A 16 -1.77 13.75 -4.00
N ASP A 17 -1.55 13.44 -2.73
CA ASP A 17 -0.47 14.01 -1.90
C ASP A 17 0.72 13.06 -1.71
N TYR A 18 0.66 11.87 -2.31
CA TYR A 18 1.65 10.82 -2.14
C TYR A 18 2.97 11.19 -2.82
N SER A 19 4.04 11.17 -2.04
CA SER A 19 5.43 11.32 -2.50
C SER A 19 6.18 10.02 -2.30
N ARG A 20 6.53 9.34 -3.39
CA ARG A 20 7.30 8.09 -3.34
C ARG A 20 8.59 8.21 -2.53
N THR A 21 9.31 9.32 -2.65
CA THR A 21 10.59 9.51 -1.97
C THR A 21 10.46 9.71 -0.46
N ARG A 22 9.45 10.45 -0.02
CA ARG A 22 9.18 10.72 1.41
C ARG A 22 8.40 9.59 2.07
N ASP A 23 7.27 9.23 1.48
CA ASP A 23 6.26 8.40 2.12
C ASP A 23 6.65 6.92 2.06
N LEU A 24 7.13 6.40 0.91
CA LEU A 24 7.54 5.00 0.81
C LEU A 24 8.69 4.67 1.76
N LYS A 25 9.68 5.56 1.89
CA LYS A 25 10.78 5.40 2.86
C LYS A 25 10.27 5.30 4.29
N ARG A 26 9.35 6.19 4.68
CA ARG A 26 8.75 6.20 6.02
C ARG A 26 7.91 4.94 6.28
N ILE A 27 7.06 4.56 5.33
CA ILE A 27 6.15 3.41 5.43
C ILE A 27 6.94 2.10 5.53
N MET A 28 7.92 1.91 4.64
CA MET A 28 8.73 0.69 4.60
C MET A 28 9.91 0.71 5.58
N ARG A 29 10.16 1.86 6.24
CA ARG A 29 11.30 2.07 7.15
C ARG A 29 12.65 1.76 6.49
N VAL A 30 12.83 2.24 5.26
CA VAL A 30 14.05 2.03 4.45
C VAL A 30 14.76 3.35 4.15
N THR A 31 16.09 3.28 4.04
CA THR A 31 16.93 4.43 3.67
C THR A 31 17.00 4.63 2.15
N THR A 32 16.96 3.53 1.39
CA THR A 32 17.00 3.48 -0.07
C THR A 32 15.68 2.94 -0.61
N LEU A 33 15.16 3.56 -1.68
CA LEU A 33 13.90 3.12 -2.30
C LEU A 33 14.10 1.80 -3.05
N PRO A 34 13.28 0.77 -2.80
CA PRO A 34 13.29 -0.45 -3.60
C PRO A 34 12.77 -0.17 -5.02
N ALA A 35 13.03 -1.10 -5.95
CA ALA A 35 12.35 -1.11 -7.24
C ALA A 35 10.83 -1.31 -7.05
N PRO A 36 9.97 -0.73 -7.92
CA PRO A 36 8.51 -0.83 -7.76
C PRO A 36 7.98 -2.26 -7.60
N THR A 37 8.51 -3.23 -8.36
CA THR A 37 8.13 -4.65 -8.24
C THR A 37 8.35 -5.20 -6.83
N ARG A 38 9.51 -4.89 -6.24
CA ARG A 38 9.83 -5.30 -4.87
C ARG A 38 8.97 -4.55 -3.86
N ALA A 39 8.78 -3.25 -4.06
CA ALA A 39 7.93 -2.42 -3.20
C ALA A 39 6.50 -2.98 -3.14
N VAL A 40 5.89 -3.27 -4.29
CA VAL A 40 4.53 -3.84 -4.39
C VAL A 40 4.44 -5.17 -3.64
N ARG A 41 5.40 -6.08 -3.84
CA ARG A 41 5.42 -7.37 -3.13
C ARG A 41 5.45 -7.18 -1.61
N ASP A 42 6.40 -6.40 -1.11
CA ASP A 42 6.57 -6.18 0.33
C ASP A 42 5.36 -5.42 0.94
N LEU A 43 4.73 -4.53 0.17
CA LEU A 43 3.50 -3.83 0.56
C LEU A 43 2.27 -4.75 0.58
N LEU A 44 2.16 -5.73 -0.32
CA LEU A 44 1.09 -6.73 -0.31
C LEU A 44 1.16 -7.60 0.95
N GLU A 45 2.35 -8.06 1.31
CA GLU A 45 2.57 -8.82 2.54
C GLU A 45 2.19 -7.99 3.78
N THR A 46 2.61 -6.73 3.82
CA THR A 46 2.25 -5.80 4.90
C THR A 46 0.74 -5.58 4.96
N GLU A 47 0.08 -5.38 3.83
CA GLU A 47 -1.37 -5.16 3.77
C GLU A 47 -2.16 -6.38 4.24
N ALA A 48 -1.74 -7.59 3.86
CA ALA A 48 -2.37 -8.83 4.29
C ALA A 48 -2.30 -9.01 5.82
N ALA A 49 -1.12 -8.80 6.42
CA ALA A 49 -0.95 -8.88 7.87
C ALA A 49 -1.80 -7.83 8.62
N MET A 50 -1.96 -6.63 8.06
CA MET A 50 -2.82 -5.59 8.65
C MET A 50 -4.31 -5.94 8.53
N GLU A 51 -4.70 -6.56 7.41
CA GLU A 51 -6.07 -7.01 7.19
C GLU A 51 -6.44 -8.16 8.14
N GLU A 52 -5.53 -9.09 8.41
CA GLU A 52 -5.69 -10.09 9.48
C GLU A 52 -5.88 -9.43 10.84
N GLY A 53 -4.99 -8.50 11.23
CA GLY A 53 -5.12 -7.78 12.49
C GLY A 53 -6.40 -6.95 12.61
N ARG A 54 -6.92 -6.42 11.50
CA ARG A 54 -8.21 -5.73 11.43
C ARG A 54 -9.38 -6.69 11.69
N GLN A 55 -9.32 -7.90 11.15
CA GLN A 55 -10.36 -8.92 11.29
C GLN A 55 -10.42 -9.47 12.72
N GLU A 56 -9.26 -9.66 13.33
CA GLU A 56 -9.13 -10.12 14.71
C GLU A 56 -9.39 -9.02 15.75
N GLY A 57 -9.45 -7.76 15.33
CA GLY A 57 -9.67 -6.62 16.22
C GLY A 57 -8.48 -6.36 17.15
N LEU A 58 -7.25 -6.60 16.68
CA LEU A 58 -6.04 -6.45 17.48
C LEU A 58 -5.91 -5.00 17.99
N SER A 59 -5.52 -4.83 19.25
CA SER A 59 -5.27 -3.51 19.85
C SER A 59 -4.13 -2.75 19.17
N THR A 60 -3.24 -3.46 18.49
CA THR A 60 -2.13 -2.92 17.71
C THR A 60 -2.51 -2.52 16.29
N TYR A 61 -3.74 -2.83 15.85
CA TYR A 61 -4.23 -2.44 14.54
C TYR A 61 -4.33 -0.90 14.43
N SER A 62 -3.81 -0.36 13.33
CA SER A 62 -3.88 1.06 13.03
C SER A 62 -4.49 1.27 11.65
N VAL A 63 -5.71 1.81 11.63
CA VAL A 63 -6.42 2.16 10.39
C VAL A 63 -5.65 3.20 9.57
N ILE A 64 -5.01 4.16 10.23
CA ILE A 64 -4.20 5.20 9.57
C ILE A 64 -3.06 4.54 8.80
N ARG A 65 -2.30 3.65 9.46
CA ARG A 65 -1.21 2.93 8.81
C ARG A 65 -1.70 2.03 7.68
N HIS A 66 -2.88 1.42 7.81
CA HIS A 66 -3.47 0.57 6.76
C HIS A 66 -3.76 1.39 5.51
N VAL A 67 -4.35 2.57 5.69
CA VAL A 67 -4.59 3.52 4.60
C VAL A 67 -3.27 3.96 3.95
N GLU A 68 -2.24 4.27 4.73
CA GLU A 68 -0.91 4.63 4.19
C GLU A 68 -0.31 3.51 3.31
N VAL A 69 -0.38 2.25 3.77
CA VAL A 69 0.07 1.09 3.01
C VAL A 69 -0.76 0.92 1.74
N MET A 70 -2.07 1.12 1.79
CA MET A 70 -2.93 1.06 0.60
C MET A 70 -2.64 2.17 -0.41
N ILE A 71 -2.35 3.39 0.04
CA ILE A 71 -1.91 4.50 -0.83
C ILE A 71 -0.63 4.10 -1.54
N ALA A 72 0.38 3.67 -0.79
CA ALA A 72 1.66 3.25 -1.34
C ALA A 72 1.50 2.09 -2.33
N LEU A 73 0.70 1.07 -1.99
CA LEU A 73 0.46 -0.07 -2.85
C LEU A 73 -0.17 0.33 -4.18
N MET A 74 -1.20 1.19 -4.15
CA MET A 74 -1.84 1.69 -5.38
C MET A 74 -0.89 2.56 -6.21
N ALA A 75 -0.05 3.38 -5.56
CA ALA A 75 0.93 4.21 -6.26
C ALA A 75 2.04 3.37 -6.92
N GLU A 76 2.62 2.41 -6.19
CA GLU A 76 3.69 1.55 -6.71
C GLU A 76 3.16 0.60 -7.79
N ALA A 77 1.92 0.11 -7.69
CA ALA A 77 1.32 -0.73 -8.72
C ALA A 77 1.19 -0.02 -10.08
N ARG A 78 1.01 1.31 -10.09
CA ARG A 78 0.97 2.12 -11.33
C ARG A 78 2.33 2.26 -12.01
N LEU A 79 3.42 2.00 -11.27
CA LEU A 79 4.79 2.06 -11.78
C LEU A 79 5.25 0.72 -12.36
N LEU A 80 4.48 -0.35 -12.17
CA LEU A 80 4.79 -1.64 -12.78
C LEU A 80 4.59 -1.53 -14.30
N PRO A 81 5.46 -2.16 -15.11
CA PRO A 81 5.18 -2.29 -16.52
C PRO A 81 3.84 -3.01 -16.67
N HIS A 82 2.91 -2.39 -17.40
CA HIS A 82 1.79 -3.13 -17.97
C HIS A 82 2.43 -4.18 -18.89
N GLY A 83 2.16 -5.47 -18.66
CA GLY A 83 2.62 -6.52 -19.56
C GLY A 83 2.25 -6.17 -21.01
N PRO A 84 2.99 -6.68 -22.02
CA PRO A 84 2.67 -6.38 -23.41
C PRO A 84 1.19 -6.68 -23.64
N VAL A 85 0.46 -5.69 -24.15
CA VAL A 85 -0.91 -5.90 -24.63
C VAL A 85 -0.74 -6.76 -25.88
N GLU A 86 -0.84 -8.08 -25.71
CA GLU A 86 -0.90 -9.01 -26.84
C GLU A 86 -2.11 -8.59 -27.68
N SER A 87 -1.82 -8.01 -28.84
CA SER A 87 -2.77 -7.65 -29.90
C SER A 87 -2.74 -8.72 -30.97
#